data_AF-A0A955QFB3-F1
#
_entry.id   AF-A0A955QFB3-F1
#
_cell.length_a   1.000
_cell.length_b   1.000
_cell.length_c   1.000
_cell.angle_alpha   90.00
_cell.angle_beta   90.00
_cell.angle_gamma   90.00
#
_symmetry.space_group_name_H-M   'P 1'
#
loop_
_entity.id
_entity.type
_entity.pdbx_description
1 polymer ?
#
loop_
_entity_poly.entity_id
_entity_poly.type
_entity_poly.pdbx_seq_one_letter_code
_entity_poly.pdbx_strand_id
1 'polypeptide(L)'
;MKQYVIGAFMATTLFTEQPGFIESAAAREDRLSDTPTAIQSVTPEDIERMVDRRVEEILKQGAIPGVNSGTAAPPQPLNVRGGKSLQEISPQKKYGSTMQGSGQLIYARPFVSSPKAIVGGYMDIEYFNRANQGHSYFDQHRLVPFIYGDISDRVKFAAEIEFEHGTNDIKVEFASIDYLIQEPINLRAGILLLPLGKFNLLHDAPLRDLTERPLVAQRIIPSTLHQPGIGTYGTFYPSTLSKLDYEVYFISGFTNAFGGNGNPNNNSNITTSNGIRSARTDNTGFDNNDGKAVVGRLAFSPLLGVEIGGSGFFGSYDPKSKRPLAIWALDWTFQRGPFEFIGESAWAYIRDNHLGADGTPNGQPRRMHGYYVQLNYHFLPEWLSNLAPTFFKQEVSTFTAVARWEQMNLG
;
A
#
# COMPACT_ATOMS: atom_id res chain seq x y z
N MET A 1 -3.79 -1.31 30.91
CA MET A 1 -2.38 -0.88 30.97
C MET A 1 -2.31 0.58 30.52
N LYS A 2 -1.60 1.46 31.24
CA LYS A 2 -1.34 2.85 30.80
C LYS A 2 0.12 2.91 30.36
N GLN A 3 0.40 3.34 29.13
CA GLN A 3 1.76 3.55 28.63
C GLN A 3 1.88 4.99 28.15
N TYR A 4 3.04 5.59 28.38
CA TYR A 4 3.41 6.93 27.95
C TYR A 4 4.70 6.79 27.15
N VAL A 5 4.69 7.24 25.89
CA VAL A 5 5.89 7.31 25.06
C VAL A 5 6.10 8.76 24.69
N ILE A 6 7.22 9.32 25.14
CA ILE A 6 7.74 10.61 24.69
C ILE A 6 9.04 10.27 23.96
N GLY A 7 9.06 10.48 22.64
CA GLY A 7 10.20 10.17 21.79
C GLY A 7 10.39 11.24 20.73
N ALA A 8 11.65 11.55 20.44
CA ALA A 8 12.05 12.26 19.23
C ALA A 8 12.78 11.23 18.36
N PHE A 9 12.24 10.96 17.16
CA PHE A 9 12.84 10.03 16.22
C PHE A 9 13.30 10.79 14.98
N MET A 10 14.43 10.34 14.44
CA MET A 10 14.98 10.80 13.17
C MET A 10 14.74 9.69 12.15
N ALA A 11 13.77 9.89 11.25
CA ALA A 11 13.64 9.06 10.06
C ALA A 11 14.41 9.73 8.94
N THR A 12 15.47 9.11 8.45
CA THR A 12 16.16 9.54 7.22
C THR A 12 15.80 8.56 6.12
N THR A 13 14.91 8.97 5.22
CA THR A 13 14.61 8.21 4.01
C THR A 13 15.67 8.51 2.96
N LEU A 14 16.57 7.57 2.69
CA LEU A 14 17.47 7.65 1.53
C LEU A 14 16.72 7.14 0.29
N PHE A 15 16.28 8.05 -0.58
CA PHE A 15 15.95 7.71 -1.95
C PHE A 15 17.24 7.65 -2.77
N THR A 16 17.58 6.48 -3.33
CA THR A 16 18.53 6.43 -4.44
C THR A 16 17.80 6.82 -5.72
N GLU A 17 17.79 8.11 -6.04
CA GLU A 17 17.19 8.61 -7.28
C GLU A 17 18.03 8.22 -8.50
N GLN A 18 17.36 7.71 -9.54
CA GLN A 18 17.89 7.77 -10.91
C GLN A 18 17.53 9.13 -11.53
N PRO A 19 18.44 9.79 -12.27
CA PRO A 19 18.31 11.19 -12.68
C PRO A 19 17.30 11.47 -13.83
N GLY A 20 16.24 10.68 -13.98
CA GLY A 20 15.36 10.72 -15.15
C GLY A 20 13.90 11.16 -14.95
N PHE A 21 13.47 11.45 -13.72
CA PHE A 21 12.03 11.65 -13.41
C PHE A 21 11.63 13.08 -13.00
N ILE A 22 12.58 14.01 -12.84
CA ILE A 22 12.26 15.41 -12.47
C ILE A 22 11.74 16.21 -13.68
N GLU A 23 12.14 15.87 -14.91
CA GLU A 23 11.77 16.65 -16.10
C GLU A 23 10.28 16.61 -16.48
N SER A 24 9.53 15.58 -16.08
CA SER A 24 8.10 15.46 -16.45
C SER A 24 7.14 16.10 -15.45
N ALA A 25 7.54 16.24 -14.19
CA ALA A 25 6.74 16.92 -13.16
C ALA A 25 6.96 18.45 -13.20
N ALA A 26 8.21 18.90 -13.37
CA ALA A 26 8.54 20.33 -13.49
C ALA A 26 7.95 20.97 -14.76
N ALA A 27 7.76 20.20 -15.84
CA ALA A 27 7.14 20.67 -17.07
C ALA A 27 5.62 20.96 -16.95
N ARG A 28 4.99 20.63 -15.81
CA ARG A 28 3.56 20.85 -15.57
C ARG A 28 3.25 21.99 -14.59
N GLU A 29 4.19 22.40 -13.75
CA GLU A 29 3.98 23.48 -12.76
C GLU A 29 4.30 24.88 -13.30
N ASP A 30 5.11 25.00 -14.35
CA ASP A 30 5.53 26.30 -14.91
C ASP A 30 4.47 27.00 -15.80
N ARG A 31 3.21 26.56 -15.75
CA ARG A 31 2.11 27.16 -16.56
C ARG A 31 0.83 27.48 -15.77
N LEU A 32 0.94 27.71 -14.47
CA LEU A 32 -0.18 28.15 -13.65
C LEU A 32 0.21 29.36 -12.81
N SER A 33 0.46 30.48 -13.46
CA SER A 33 0.33 31.79 -12.84
C SER A 33 -0.32 32.79 -13.80
N ASP A 34 -1.19 33.61 -13.20
CA ASP A 34 -1.85 34.82 -13.70
C ASP A 34 -3.21 34.71 -14.43
N THR A 35 -4.25 34.89 -13.61
CA THR A 35 -5.52 35.62 -13.86
C THR A 35 -6.56 34.98 -14.82
N PRO A 36 -7.85 34.88 -14.43
CA PRO A 36 -8.85 34.19 -15.23
C PRO A 36 -9.24 35.05 -16.46
N THR A 37 -8.73 34.67 -17.63
CA THR A 37 -9.29 35.14 -18.90
C THR A 37 -10.31 34.11 -19.37
N ALA A 38 -11.51 34.57 -19.71
CA ALA A 38 -12.60 33.72 -20.18
C ALA A 38 -12.13 32.82 -21.34
N ILE A 39 -12.29 31.50 -21.19
CA ILE A 39 -11.96 30.52 -22.22
C ILE A 39 -12.99 30.67 -23.34
N GLN A 40 -12.61 31.33 -24.45
CA GLN A 40 -13.33 31.17 -25.71
C GLN A 40 -13.11 29.74 -26.22
N SER A 41 -14.20 29.03 -26.47
CA SER A 41 -14.17 27.70 -27.09
C SER A 41 -13.54 27.80 -28.48
N VAL A 42 -12.35 27.22 -28.65
CA VAL A 42 -11.67 27.10 -29.95
C VAL A 42 -12.37 25.98 -30.73
N THR A 43 -12.80 26.24 -31.97
CA THR A 43 -13.45 25.22 -32.79
C THR A 43 -12.42 24.26 -33.39
N PRO A 44 -12.82 23.04 -33.78
CA PRO A 44 -11.91 22.09 -34.44
C PRO A 44 -11.23 22.63 -35.70
N GLU A 45 -11.88 23.55 -36.44
CA GLU A 45 -11.28 24.16 -37.64
C GLU A 45 -10.14 25.13 -37.31
N ASP A 46 -10.19 25.79 -36.14
CA ASP A 46 -9.12 26.67 -35.69
C ASP A 46 -7.88 25.87 -35.24
N ILE A 47 -8.09 24.68 -34.69
CA ILE A 47 -7.01 23.74 -34.35
C ILE A 47 -6.31 23.26 -35.62
N GLU A 48 -7.07 22.88 -36.65
CA GLU A 48 -6.52 22.41 -37.92
C GLU A 48 -5.69 23.50 -38.62
N ARG A 49 -6.18 24.74 -38.65
CA ARG A 49 -5.44 25.90 -39.17
C ARG A 49 -4.15 26.20 -38.39
N MET A 50 -4.14 25.97 -37.08
CA MET A 50 -2.94 26.16 -36.26
C MET A 50 -1.90 25.08 -36.53
N VAL A 51 -2.33 23.84 -36.74
CA VAL A 51 -1.46 22.71 -37.10
C VAL A 51 -0.84 22.93 -38.48
N ASP A 52 -1.65 23.28 -39.49
CA ASP A 52 -1.17 23.51 -40.85
C ASP A 52 -0.15 24.65 -40.93
N ARG A 53 -0.42 25.76 -40.22
CA ARG A 53 0.52 26.88 -40.11
C ARG A 53 1.86 26.44 -39.51
N ARG A 54 1.83 25.58 -38.49
CA ARG A 54 3.04 25.11 -37.82
C ARG A 54 3.83 24.12 -38.68
N VAL A 55 3.14 23.30 -39.47
CA VAL A 55 3.77 22.41 -40.46
C VAL A 55 4.45 23.23 -41.55
N GLU A 56 3.81 24.29 -42.07
CA GLU A 56 4.45 25.18 -43.05
C GLU A 56 5.69 25.90 -42.49
N GLU A 57 5.66 26.33 -41.23
CA GLU A 57 6.81 26.95 -40.56
C GLU A 57 8.00 25.98 -40.45
N ILE A 58 7.73 24.71 -40.12
CA ILE A 58 8.76 23.66 -40.04
C ILE A 58 9.33 23.36 -41.43
N LEU A 59 8.49 23.33 -42.46
CA LEU A 59 8.93 23.12 -43.85
C LEU A 59 9.75 24.29 -44.41
N LYS A 60 9.52 25.51 -43.92
CA LYS A 60 10.30 26.71 -44.29
C LYS A 60 11.63 26.82 -43.53
N GLN A 61 11.75 26.21 -42.35
CA GLN A 61 13.00 26.10 -41.59
C GLN A 61 13.81 24.89 -42.07
N GLY A 62 14.44 25.02 -43.25
CA GLY A 62 15.29 23.98 -43.81
C GLY A 62 16.42 23.51 -42.87
N ALA A 63 16.69 22.20 -42.92
CA ALA A 63 17.85 21.44 -42.44
C ALA A 63 18.67 22.00 -41.25
N ILE A 64 18.65 21.25 -40.14
CA ILE A 64 19.53 21.41 -38.97
C ILE A 64 21.01 21.28 -39.43
N PRO A 65 21.91 22.25 -39.16
CA PRO A 65 23.33 22.12 -39.47
C PRO A 65 23.98 21.15 -38.47
N GLY A 66 24.56 20.03 -38.94
CA GLY A 66 25.37 19.17 -38.06
C GLY A 66 25.57 17.69 -38.40
N VAL A 67 25.13 17.16 -39.55
CA VAL A 67 25.41 15.77 -39.93
C VAL A 67 26.24 15.73 -41.21
N ASN A 68 27.49 15.28 -41.09
CA ASN A 68 28.43 15.10 -42.18
C ASN A 68 27.93 14.07 -43.20
N SER A 69 27.85 14.48 -44.46
CA SER A 69 27.61 13.61 -45.61
C SER A 69 28.92 12.96 -46.07
N GLY A 70 29.09 11.67 -45.78
CA GLY A 70 30.16 10.82 -46.33
C GLY A 70 29.60 9.81 -47.35
N THR A 71 30.06 9.96 -48.58
CA THR A 71 29.84 9.19 -49.82
C THR A 71 29.75 7.66 -49.76
N ALA A 72 28.76 7.06 -50.44
CA ALA A 72 28.93 5.87 -51.30
C ALA A 72 27.69 5.64 -52.22
N ALA A 73 27.95 5.25 -53.48
CA ALA A 73 27.00 5.16 -54.61
C ALA A 73 26.14 3.87 -54.61
N PRO A 74 25.01 3.83 -55.36
CA PRO A 74 24.01 2.75 -55.30
C PRO A 74 24.30 1.61 -56.29
N PRO A 75 24.08 0.34 -55.92
CA PRO A 75 23.89 -0.74 -56.89
C PRO A 75 22.41 -0.94 -57.26
N GLN A 76 22.19 -1.09 -58.58
CA GLN A 76 20.95 -1.38 -59.29
C GLN A 76 20.44 -2.84 -59.09
N PRO A 77 19.20 -3.18 -59.52
CA PRO A 77 18.40 -4.26 -58.95
C PRO A 77 18.64 -5.63 -59.62
N LEU A 78 18.43 -6.71 -58.86
CA LEU A 78 18.30 -8.07 -59.40
C LEU A 78 16.89 -8.62 -59.15
N ASN A 79 16.27 -8.94 -60.27
CA ASN A 79 14.91 -9.42 -60.46
C ASN A 79 14.85 -10.92 -60.12
N VAL A 80 14.02 -11.35 -59.15
CA VAL A 80 13.58 -12.75 -59.06
C VAL A 80 12.07 -12.81 -58.88
N ARG A 81 11.49 -13.43 -59.90
CA ARG A 81 10.10 -13.75 -60.20
C ARG A 81 9.56 -14.79 -59.22
N GLY A 82 8.37 -14.58 -58.65
CA GLY A 82 7.64 -15.64 -57.94
C GLY A 82 6.63 -15.11 -56.91
N GLY A 83 5.51 -14.56 -57.37
CA GLY A 83 4.40 -14.24 -56.48
C GLY A 83 3.72 -15.50 -55.94
N LYS A 84 3.39 -15.49 -54.65
CA LYS A 84 2.38 -16.34 -54.02
C LYS A 84 1.27 -15.47 -53.42
N SER A 85 0.07 -16.05 -53.34
CA SER A 85 -1.22 -15.40 -53.16
C SER A 85 -1.45 -14.78 -51.78
N LEU A 86 -2.44 -13.88 -51.71
CA LEU A 86 -2.97 -13.18 -50.52
C LEU A 86 -3.49 -14.07 -49.36
N GLN A 87 -3.22 -15.38 -49.38
CA GLN A 87 -3.51 -16.32 -48.29
C GLN A 87 -2.29 -16.65 -47.41
N GLU A 88 -1.10 -16.09 -47.70
CA GLU A 88 0.08 -16.15 -46.82
C GLU A 88 0.15 -15.00 -45.78
N ILE A 89 -0.91 -14.18 -45.66
CA ILE A 89 -1.06 -13.19 -44.57
C ILE A 89 -1.54 -13.90 -43.30
N SER A 90 -0.64 -14.61 -42.64
CA SER A 90 -0.63 -14.78 -41.18
C SER A 90 0.66 -15.48 -40.76
N PRO A 91 1.58 -14.75 -40.12
CA PRO A 91 2.43 -15.34 -39.10
C PRO A 91 2.10 -14.71 -37.75
N GLN A 92 1.70 -15.58 -36.83
CA GLN A 92 1.75 -15.36 -35.38
C GLN A 92 2.99 -14.54 -35.00
N LYS A 93 2.77 -13.45 -34.26
CA LYS A 93 3.86 -12.77 -33.55
C LYS A 93 4.50 -13.76 -32.58
N LYS A 94 5.59 -14.38 -33.01
CA LYS A 94 6.57 -15.02 -32.15
C LYS A 94 7.25 -13.91 -31.35
N TYR A 95 6.83 -13.73 -30.11
CA TYR A 95 7.55 -12.92 -29.13
C TYR A 95 8.80 -13.70 -28.72
N GLY A 96 9.95 -13.29 -29.25
CA GLY A 96 11.21 -13.98 -29.06
C GLY A 96 11.80 -13.77 -27.67
N SER A 97 11.73 -14.80 -26.82
CA SER A 97 12.79 -15.08 -25.85
C SER A 97 13.83 -15.98 -26.56
N THR A 98 14.99 -15.43 -26.91
CA THR A 98 16.06 -16.20 -27.57
C THR A 98 16.82 -17.07 -26.57
N MET A 99 16.23 -18.19 -26.14
CA MET A 99 16.96 -19.37 -25.65
C MET A 99 16.19 -20.65 -26.04
N GLN A 100 16.79 -21.49 -26.89
CA GLN A 100 16.25 -22.79 -27.31
C GLN A 100 16.72 -23.89 -26.35
N GLY A 101 15.78 -24.59 -25.70
CA GLY A 101 16.05 -25.75 -24.83
C GLY A 101 14.90 -26.05 -23.85
N SER A 102 14.90 -27.26 -23.28
CA SER A 102 13.85 -27.83 -22.39
C SER A 102 13.59 -27.08 -21.07
N GLY A 103 14.20 -25.90 -20.86
CA GLY A 103 13.90 -24.98 -19.76
C GLY A 103 12.69 -24.05 -20.01
N GLN A 104 12.04 -24.14 -21.17
CA GLN A 104 10.92 -23.26 -21.56
C GLN A 104 9.70 -23.31 -20.64
N LEU A 105 9.48 -24.37 -19.86
CA LEU A 105 8.32 -24.44 -18.95
C LEU A 105 8.45 -23.49 -17.76
N ILE A 106 9.68 -23.14 -17.35
CA ILE A 106 9.91 -22.17 -16.27
C ILE A 106 9.64 -20.74 -16.77
N TYR A 107 9.92 -20.48 -18.05
CA TYR A 107 9.79 -19.17 -18.71
C TYR A 107 8.56 -19.04 -19.62
N ALA A 108 7.70 -20.06 -19.71
CA ALA A 108 6.38 -19.99 -20.34
C ALA A 108 5.33 -19.32 -19.42
N ARG A 109 5.80 -18.66 -18.35
CA ARG A 109 4.97 -17.78 -17.53
C ARG A 109 4.64 -16.53 -18.36
N PRO A 110 3.42 -15.99 -18.26
CA PRO A 110 3.08 -14.77 -18.96
C PRO A 110 3.99 -13.63 -18.46
N PHE A 111 4.98 -13.26 -19.25
CA PHE A 111 5.77 -12.06 -19.05
C PHE A 111 5.13 -10.93 -19.87
N VAL A 112 4.65 -9.90 -19.18
CA VAL A 112 4.13 -8.70 -19.83
C VAL A 112 5.32 -7.77 -20.08
N SER A 113 5.65 -7.50 -21.34
CA SER A 113 6.83 -6.70 -21.71
C SER A 113 6.65 -5.18 -21.56
N SER A 114 5.54 -4.72 -21.00
CA SER A 114 5.28 -3.34 -20.56
C SER A 114 3.89 -3.32 -19.90
N PRO A 115 3.73 -2.69 -18.72
CA PRO A 115 4.50 -1.57 -18.19
C PRO A 115 5.51 -1.95 -17.13
N LYS A 116 6.43 -1.00 -16.94
CA LYS A 116 7.58 -1.04 -16.04
C LYS A 116 7.15 -1.55 -14.66
N ALA A 117 7.54 -2.77 -14.32
CA ALA A 117 7.48 -3.21 -12.94
C ALA A 117 8.37 -2.28 -12.11
N ILE A 118 7.78 -1.59 -11.15
CA ILE A 118 8.48 -0.74 -10.20
C ILE A 118 8.86 -1.64 -9.04
N VAL A 119 10.15 -1.69 -8.73
CA VAL A 119 10.67 -2.37 -7.56
C VAL A 119 11.15 -1.30 -6.59
N GLY A 120 10.75 -1.41 -5.34
CA GLY A 120 11.29 -0.61 -4.26
C GLY A 120 11.25 -1.39 -2.96
N GLY A 121 11.43 -0.69 -1.85
CA GLY A 121 11.36 -1.30 -0.54
C GLY A 121 11.90 -0.39 0.54
N TYR A 122 11.86 -0.88 1.77
CA TYR A 122 12.50 -0.25 2.90
C TYR A 122 13.17 -1.29 3.80
N MET A 123 14.02 -0.82 4.70
CA MET A 123 14.57 -1.62 5.79
C MET A 123 14.62 -0.77 7.04
N ASP A 124 14.47 -1.42 8.19
CA ASP A 124 14.68 -0.80 9.49
C ASP A 124 15.66 -1.65 10.33
N ILE A 125 16.41 -0.95 11.17
CA ILE A 125 17.33 -1.54 12.14
C ILE A 125 17.07 -0.81 13.46
N GLU A 126 16.78 -1.58 14.50
CA GLU A 126 16.42 -1.06 15.80
C GLU A 126 17.48 -1.43 16.84
N TYR A 127 17.77 -0.50 17.75
CA TYR A 127 18.57 -0.77 18.94
C TYR A 127 17.67 -0.70 20.17
N PHE A 128 17.60 -1.81 20.90
CA PHE A 128 16.81 -1.90 22.12
C PHE A 128 17.73 -1.81 23.33
N ASN A 129 17.38 -0.92 24.27
CA ASN A 129 17.99 -0.87 25.59
C ASN A 129 16.92 -0.52 26.62
N ARG A 130 16.35 -1.55 27.25
CA ARG A 130 15.34 -1.41 28.30
C ARG A 130 16.00 -1.68 29.65
N ALA A 131 16.06 -0.65 30.49
CA ALA A 131 16.73 -0.67 31.80
C ALA A 131 16.34 -1.88 32.69
N ASN A 132 15.15 -2.45 32.51
CA ASN A 132 14.62 -3.55 33.31
C ASN A 132 14.63 -4.93 32.60
N GLN A 133 15.18 -5.05 31.39
CA GLN A 133 15.21 -6.31 30.62
C GLN A 133 16.62 -6.91 30.46
N GLY A 134 17.64 -6.31 31.08
CA GLY A 134 18.98 -6.91 31.29
C GLY A 134 19.89 -7.01 30.06
N HIS A 135 19.36 -6.85 28.84
CA HIS A 135 20.13 -6.94 27.61
C HIS A 135 19.79 -5.79 26.66
N SER A 136 20.82 -5.27 26.00
CA SER A 136 20.68 -4.40 24.85
C SER A 136 21.14 -5.11 23.58
N TYR A 137 20.43 -4.94 22.49
CA TYR A 137 20.71 -5.63 21.24
C TYR A 137 20.31 -4.78 20.02
N PHE A 138 20.96 -5.06 18.90
CA PHE A 138 20.54 -4.58 17.58
C PHE A 138 19.68 -5.65 16.92
N ASP A 139 18.67 -5.23 16.17
CA ASP A 139 17.76 -6.10 15.44
C ASP A 139 17.47 -5.49 14.07
N GLN A 140 17.75 -6.23 13.00
CA GLN A 140 17.21 -5.91 11.68
C GLN A 140 15.76 -6.39 11.69
N HIS A 141 14.87 -5.52 12.15
CA HIS A 141 13.49 -5.89 12.42
C HIS A 141 12.78 -6.18 11.10
N ARG A 142 12.98 -5.38 10.04
CA ARG A 142 12.39 -5.59 8.72
C ARG A 142 13.32 -5.30 7.55
N LEU A 143 13.18 -6.11 6.51
CA LEU A 143 13.54 -5.82 5.13
C LEU A 143 12.31 -6.11 4.27
N VAL A 144 11.81 -5.09 3.56
CA VAL A 144 10.52 -5.14 2.87
C VAL A 144 10.66 -4.70 1.42
N PRO A 145 10.95 -5.60 0.47
CA PRO A 145 10.82 -5.31 -0.95
C PRO A 145 9.35 -5.35 -1.41
N PHE A 146 9.00 -4.40 -2.27
CA PHE A 146 7.71 -4.35 -2.94
C PHE A 146 7.86 -4.29 -4.47
N ILE A 147 6.85 -4.79 -5.16
CA ILE A 147 6.75 -4.84 -6.62
C ILE A 147 5.39 -4.31 -7.04
N TYR A 148 5.38 -3.31 -7.91
CA TYR A 148 4.18 -2.75 -8.52
C TYR A 148 4.25 -2.91 -10.03
N GLY A 149 3.13 -3.21 -10.68
CA GLY A 149 3.10 -3.38 -12.14
C GLY A 149 1.73 -3.11 -12.75
N ASP A 150 1.71 -2.32 -13.82
CA ASP A 150 0.50 -1.93 -14.53
C ASP A 150 0.12 -2.93 -15.63
N ILE A 151 -0.18 -4.19 -15.32
CA ILE A 151 -0.42 -5.28 -16.30
C ILE A 151 -1.23 -4.87 -17.56
N SER A 152 -2.25 -4.01 -17.41
CA SER A 152 -2.87 -3.26 -18.52
C SER A 152 -3.45 -1.94 -18.02
N ASP A 153 -4.09 -1.15 -18.90
CA ASP A 153 -4.82 0.08 -18.52
C ASP A 153 -5.86 -0.14 -17.42
N ARG A 154 -6.39 -1.37 -17.30
CA ARG A 154 -7.41 -1.75 -16.32
C ARG A 154 -6.96 -2.79 -15.31
N VAL A 155 -5.72 -3.29 -15.39
CA VAL A 155 -5.26 -4.35 -14.48
C VAL A 155 -3.98 -3.89 -13.82
N LYS A 156 -4.01 -3.79 -12.48
CA LYS A 156 -2.86 -3.42 -11.65
C LYS A 156 -2.45 -4.60 -10.79
N PHE A 157 -1.16 -4.74 -10.55
CA PHE A 157 -0.58 -5.73 -9.66
C PHE A 157 0.30 -5.02 -8.63
N ALA A 158 0.20 -5.47 -7.38
CA ALA A 158 1.03 -4.97 -6.30
C ALA A 158 1.33 -6.12 -5.33
N ALA A 159 2.57 -6.22 -4.87
CA ALA A 159 2.96 -7.20 -3.87
C ALA A 159 4.07 -6.67 -2.97
N GLU A 160 4.04 -7.11 -1.72
CA GLU A 160 5.03 -6.80 -0.70
C GLU A 160 5.42 -8.06 0.07
N ILE A 161 6.72 -8.21 0.25
CA ILE A 161 7.32 -9.37 0.93
C ILE A 161 8.05 -8.83 2.15
N GLU A 162 7.72 -9.35 3.32
CA GLU A 162 8.33 -8.95 4.59
C GLU A 162 9.34 -10.04 5.02
N PHE A 163 10.58 -9.63 5.26
CA PHE A 163 11.58 -10.43 5.96
C PHE A 163 11.79 -9.81 7.34
N GLU A 164 11.33 -10.48 8.39
CA GLU A 164 11.53 -10.01 9.77
C GLU A 164 12.71 -10.72 10.45
N HIS A 165 13.36 -10.00 11.37
CA HIS A 165 14.42 -10.51 12.25
C HIS A 165 15.52 -11.28 11.49
N GLY A 166 16.04 -10.69 10.41
CA GLY A 166 17.14 -11.28 9.63
C GLY A 166 16.79 -12.58 8.90
N THR A 167 15.52 -12.81 8.52
CA THR A 167 14.93 -13.98 7.82
C THR A 167 14.33 -15.09 8.70
N ASN A 168 14.21 -14.88 10.02
CA ASN A 168 13.51 -15.83 10.89
C ASN A 168 12.03 -15.98 10.52
N ASP A 169 11.42 -14.90 10.02
CA ASP A 169 10.04 -14.87 9.55
C ASP A 169 10.02 -14.26 8.13
N ILE A 170 9.44 -14.99 7.17
CA ILE A 170 9.30 -14.53 5.77
C ILE A 170 7.82 -14.63 5.40
N LYS A 171 7.24 -13.51 4.99
CA LYS A 171 5.79 -13.41 4.75
C LYS A 171 5.51 -12.62 3.48
N VAL A 172 4.39 -12.94 2.85
CA VAL A 172 3.79 -12.05 1.85
C VAL A 172 2.77 -11.20 2.61
N GLU A 173 3.14 -9.96 2.92
CA GLU A 173 2.31 -8.97 3.62
C GLU A 173 1.03 -8.72 2.83
N PHE A 174 1.19 -8.41 1.54
CA PHE A 174 0.08 -8.31 0.61
C PHE A 174 0.52 -8.68 -0.81
N ALA A 175 -0.44 -9.14 -1.59
CA ALA A 175 -0.26 -9.44 -3.01
C ALA A 175 -1.62 -9.40 -3.68
N SER A 176 -1.91 -8.33 -4.41
CA SER A 176 -3.23 -8.06 -4.97
C SER A 176 -3.19 -7.80 -6.47
N ILE A 177 -4.32 -8.11 -7.10
CA ILE A 177 -4.66 -7.69 -8.46
C ILE A 177 -5.89 -6.82 -8.37
N ASP A 178 -5.81 -5.64 -9.00
CA ASP A 178 -6.93 -4.73 -9.12
C ASP A 178 -7.44 -4.69 -10.56
N TYR A 179 -8.76 -4.73 -10.72
CA TYR A 179 -9.45 -4.46 -11.97
C TYR A 179 -10.15 -3.11 -11.90
N LEU A 180 -9.65 -2.16 -12.68
CA LEU A 180 -10.16 -0.80 -12.73
C LEU A 180 -11.35 -0.72 -13.68
N ILE A 181 -12.54 -0.46 -13.13
CA ILE A 181 -13.77 -0.27 -13.91
C ILE A 181 -14.00 1.23 -14.08
N GLN A 182 -14.07 1.95 -12.96
CA GLN A 182 -14.24 3.40 -12.87
C GLN A 182 -13.92 3.85 -11.44
N GLU A 183 -13.59 5.13 -11.23
CA GLU A 183 -13.20 5.63 -9.90
C GLU A 183 -14.15 5.24 -8.75
N PRO A 184 -15.50 5.30 -8.93
CA PRO A 184 -16.41 4.95 -7.84
C PRO A 184 -16.55 3.45 -7.57
N ILE A 185 -16.06 2.57 -8.42
CA ILE A 185 -16.18 1.12 -8.23
C ILE A 185 -15.06 0.39 -8.98
N ASN A 186 -14.18 -0.25 -8.23
CA ASN A 186 -13.12 -1.11 -8.73
C ASN A 186 -13.17 -2.44 -7.98
N LEU A 187 -12.52 -3.47 -8.53
CA LEU A 187 -12.42 -4.78 -7.90
C LEU A 187 -10.98 -5.04 -7.48
N ARG A 188 -10.80 -5.71 -6.34
CA ARG A 188 -9.49 -6.13 -5.82
C ARG A 188 -9.57 -7.56 -5.32
N ALA A 189 -8.59 -8.40 -5.65
CA ALA A 189 -8.48 -9.77 -5.17
C ALA A 189 -7.02 -10.17 -4.91
N GLY A 190 -6.80 -11.09 -3.97
CA GLY A 190 -5.47 -11.58 -3.60
C GLY A 190 -5.30 -11.68 -2.09
N ILE A 191 -4.07 -11.54 -1.60
CA ILE A 191 -3.77 -11.31 -0.18
C ILE A 191 -3.92 -9.82 0.07
N LEU A 192 -4.95 -9.44 0.82
CA LEU A 192 -5.37 -8.06 1.00
C LEU A 192 -4.96 -7.57 2.39
N LEU A 193 -4.38 -6.37 2.47
CA LEU A 193 -4.35 -5.61 3.72
C LEU A 193 -5.78 -5.22 4.08
N LEU A 194 -6.18 -5.54 5.32
CA LEU A 194 -7.56 -5.31 5.73
C LEU A 194 -7.78 -3.83 6.09
N PRO A 195 -8.84 -3.18 5.56
CA PRO A 195 -9.19 -1.81 5.89
C PRO A 195 -9.93 -1.79 7.24
N LEU A 196 -9.25 -2.25 8.29
CA LEU A 196 -9.73 -2.27 9.67
C LEU A 196 -8.79 -1.40 10.49
N GLY A 197 -9.24 -0.18 10.80
CA GLY A 197 -8.39 0.88 11.32
C GLY A 197 -7.47 1.47 10.23
N LYS A 198 -7.26 2.78 10.28
CA LYS A 198 -6.30 3.47 9.39
C LYS A 198 -4.88 3.01 9.65
N PHE A 199 -4.55 2.69 10.92
CA PHE A 199 -3.20 2.25 11.26
C PHE A 199 -2.80 0.97 10.53
N ASN A 200 -3.73 0.03 10.29
CA ASN A 200 -3.40 -1.20 9.56
C ASN A 200 -3.06 -0.95 8.08
N LEU A 201 -3.59 0.11 7.47
CA LEU A 201 -3.30 0.47 6.08
C LEU A 201 -1.98 1.24 5.94
N LEU A 202 -1.51 1.87 7.01
CA LEU A 202 -0.31 2.72 7.06
C LEU A 202 0.69 2.24 8.12
N HIS A 203 0.79 0.93 8.31
CA HIS A 203 1.54 0.33 9.43
C HIS A 203 3.07 0.29 9.19
N ASP A 204 3.51 0.64 7.97
CA ASP A 204 4.91 0.60 7.54
C ASP A 204 5.81 1.47 8.42
N ALA A 205 7.02 0.99 8.68
CA ALA A 205 7.97 1.73 9.53
C ALA A 205 8.31 3.15 9.02
N PRO A 206 8.54 3.38 7.71
CA PRO A 206 8.84 4.72 7.20
C PRO A 206 7.68 5.72 7.32
N LEU A 207 6.44 5.24 7.51
CA LEU A 207 5.25 6.09 7.64
C LEU A 207 4.92 6.43 9.09
N ARG A 208 5.67 5.89 10.07
CA ARG A 208 5.40 6.07 11.50
C ARG A 208 6.47 6.95 12.15
N ASP A 209 6.04 7.91 12.97
CA ASP A 209 6.98 8.70 13.78
C ASP A 209 7.50 7.96 15.03
N LEU A 210 6.89 6.82 15.39
CA LEU A 210 7.28 5.99 16.53
C LEU A 210 7.58 4.57 16.08
N THR A 211 8.68 4.00 16.59
CA THR A 211 9.08 2.60 16.35
C THR A 211 8.03 1.61 16.86
N GLU A 212 7.50 1.85 18.07
CA GLU A 212 6.46 1.02 18.66
C GLU A 212 5.07 1.37 18.11
N ARG A 213 4.35 0.36 17.62
CA ARG A 213 2.94 0.47 17.20
C ARG A 213 2.04 0.82 18.40
N PRO A 214 0.91 1.51 18.23
CA PRO A 214 -0.05 1.75 19.30
C PRO A 214 -0.64 0.44 19.87
N LEU A 215 -0.97 0.43 21.17
CA LEU A 215 -1.50 -0.74 21.89
C LEU A 215 -2.73 -1.36 21.23
N VAL A 216 -3.64 -0.52 20.72
CA VAL A 216 -4.84 -0.98 20.01
C VAL A 216 -4.48 -1.77 18.75
N ALA A 217 -3.48 -1.29 18.00
CA ALA A 217 -2.94 -1.91 16.80
C ALA A 217 -2.09 -3.15 17.10
N GLN A 218 -1.70 -3.37 18.37
CA GLN A 218 -0.96 -4.56 18.76
C GLN A 218 -1.85 -5.72 19.25
N ARG A 219 -3.08 -5.44 19.69
CA ARG A 219 -3.88 -6.39 20.47
C ARG A 219 -5.36 -6.46 20.10
N ILE A 220 -5.99 -5.38 19.63
CA ILE A 220 -7.42 -5.40 19.24
C ILE A 220 -7.55 -5.50 17.72
N ILE A 221 -6.86 -4.63 17.00
CA ILE A 221 -6.69 -4.69 15.55
C ILE A 221 -5.23 -5.06 15.31
N PRO A 222 -4.83 -6.33 15.45
CA PRO A 222 -3.43 -6.73 15.38
C PRO A 222 -2.84 -6.46 13.97
N SER A 223 -2.25 -5.28 13.79
CA SER A 223 -1.83 -4.72 12.51
C SER A 223 -0.75 -5.56 11.82
N THR A 224 -0.48 -5.29 10.54
CA THR A 224 -0.06 -6.30 9.53
C THR A 224 -1.16 -7.34 9.31
N LEU A 225 -2.41 -6.93 9.51
CA LEU A 225 -3.56 -7.79 9.33
C LEU A 225 -3.88 -7.88 7.85
N HIS A 226 -3.57 -9.04 7.28
CA HIS A 226 -3.87 -9.38 5.90
C HIS A 226 -4.61 -10.71 5.83
N GLN A 227 -5.43 -10.88 4.79
CA GLN A 227 -6.11 -12.14 4.50
C GLN A 227 -6.33 -12.31 2.99
N PRO A 228 -6.35 -13.56 2.49
CA PRO A 228 -6.83 -13.83 1.14
C PRO A 228 -8.31 -13.46 1.01
N GLY A 229 -8.67 -12.82 -0.09
CA GLY A 229 -10.06 -12.49 -0.38
C GLY A 229 -10.26 -11.70 -1.66
N ILE A 230 -11.47 -11.15 -1.77
CA ILE A 230 -11.92 -10.33 -2.89
C ILE A 230 -12.87 -9.25 -2.37
N GLY A 231 -12.91 -8.11 -3.05
CA GLY A 231 -14.04 -7.22 -2.95
C GLY A 231 -13.87 -5.98 -3.79
N THR A 232 -14.39 -4.87 -3.30
CA THR A 232 -14.53 -3.64 -4.08
C THR A 232 -14.12 -2.43 -3.28
N TYR A 233 -13.62 -1.44 -4.00
CA TYR A 233 -13.26 -0.15 -3.46
C TYR A 233 -13.60 0.96 -4.45
N GLY A 234 -13.69 2.18 -3.96
CA GLY A 234 -13.90 3.33 -4.82
C GLY A 234 -13.85 4.65 -4.06
N THR A 235 -13.84 5.71 -4.85
CA THR A 235 -13.77 7.09 -4.36
C THR A 235 -14.90 7.90 -4.97
N PHE A 236 -15.53 8.73 -4.14
CA PHE A 236 -16.49 9.75 -4.53
C PHE A 236 -15.97 11.14 -4.16
N TYR A 237 -16.36 12.15 -4.94
CA TYR A 237 -16.02 13.55 -4.68
C TYR A 237 -17.31 14.37 -4.51
N PRO A 238 -17.90 14.44 -3.29
CA PRO A 238 -19.12 15.21 -3.06
C PRO A 238 -18.99 16.71 -3.39
N SER A 239 -17.78 17.24 -3.41
CA SER A 239 -17.43 18.63 -3.78
C SER A 239 -15.98 18.68 -4.29
N THR A 240 -15.55 19.83 -4.79
CA THR A 240 -14.15 20.06 -5.23
C THR A 240 -13.12 19.96 -4.11
N LEU A 241 -13.54 20.07 -2.84
CA LEU A 241 -12.65 20.01 -1.68
C LEU A 241 -12.76 18.71 -0.89
N SER A 242 -13.82 17.92 -1.13
CA SER A 242 -14.15 16.77 -0.29
C SER A 242 -14.02 15.45 -1.02
N LYS A 243 -13.49 14.44 -0.34
CA LYS A 243 -13.33 13.07 -0.81
C LYS A 243 -14.02 12.08 0.14
N LEU A 244 -14.68 11.07 -0.41
CA LEU A 244 -15.21 9.93 0.32
C LEU A 244 -14.66 8.65 -0.28
N ASP A 245 -13.84 7.92 0.47
CA ASP A 245 -13.34 6.62 0.07
C ASP A 245 -14.13 5.50 0.76
N TYR A 246 -14.27 4.37 0.06
CA TYR A 246 -14.77 3.14 0.65
C TYR A 246 -14.00 1.92 0.17
N GLU A 247 -13.90 0.92 1.03
CA GLU A 247 -13.37 -0.41 0.72
C GLU A 247 -14.21 -1.45 1.45
N VAL A 248 -14.60 -2.54 0.78
CA VAL A 248 -15.33 -3.67 1.37
C VAL A 248 -14.81 -4.97 0.78
N TYR A 249 -14.40 -5.90 1.65
CA TYR A 249 -13.80 -7.18 1.27
C TYR A 249 -14.50 -8.37 1.95
N PHE A 250 -14.60 -9.47 1.20
CA PHE A 250 -14.95 -10.80 1.67
C PHE A 250 -13.68 -11.64 1.74
N ILE A 251 -13.39 -12.20 2.91
CA ILE A 251 -12.10 -12.81 3.25
C ILE A 251 -12.31 -14.11 4.05
N SER A 252 -11.25 -14.91 4.22
CA SER A 252 -11.30 -16.11 5.07
C SER A 252 -11.58 -15.76 6.54
N GLY A 253 -10.91 -14.74 7.09
CA GLY A 253 -11.17 -14.24 8.45
C GLY A 253 -10.19 -14.78 9.51
N PHE A 254 -10.55 -14.69 10.79
CA PHE A 254 -9.70 -15.17 11.89
C PHE A 254 -9.90 -16.67 12.12
N THR A 255 -8.82 -17.45 12.10
CA THR A 255 -8.90 -18.92 12.08
C THR A 255 -8.07 -19.61 13.16
N ASN A 256 -7.23 -18.89 13.91
CA ASN A 256 -6.41 -19.50 14.98
C ASN A 256 -7.01 -19.38 16.38
N ALA A 257 -8.25 -18.89 16.50
CA ALA A 257 -8.80 -18.55 17.81
C ALA A 257 -9.22 -19.75 18.67
N PHE A 258 -9.71 -20.86 18.11
CA PHE A 258 -9.95 -22.11 18.85
C PHE A 258 -9.25 -23.27 18.17
N GLY A 259 -8.25 -23.84 18.85
CA GLY A 259 -7.50 -25.02 18.40
C GLY A 259 -6.42 -24.78 17.32
N GLY A 260 -5.97 -23.53 17.15
CA GLY A 260 -4.89 -23.16 16.23
C GLY A 260 -3.56 -23.91 16.50
N ASN A 261 -2.78 -24.16 15.44
CA ASN A 261 -1.58 -25.01 15.40
C ASN A 261 -1.78 -26.51 15.70
N GLY A 262 -2.97 -27.06 15.39
CA GLY A 262 -3.25 -28.47 15.61
C GLY A 262 -3.41 -28.86 17.08
N ASN A 263 -3.67 -27.88 17.95
CA ASN A 263 -3.80 -28.09 19.39
C ASN A 263 -5.29 -28.31 19.77
N PRO A 264 -5.73 -29.51 20.15
CA PRO A 264 -7.15 -29.82 20.36
C PRO A 264 -7.75 -29.27 21.67
N ASN A 265 -7.04 -28.41 22.40
CA ASN A 265 -7.32 -28.12 23.80
C ASN A 265 -8.56 -27.25 24.08
N ASN A 266 -9.43 -26.97 23.10
CA ASN A 266 -10.67 -26.17 23.26
C ASN A 266 -10.51 -24.79 23.93
N ASN A 267 -9.28 -24.31 24.13
CA ASN A 267 -8.99 -23.02 24.72
C ASN A 267 -8.86 -21.95 23.65
N SER A 268 -9.36 -20.76 23.95
CA SER A 268 -9.27 -19.64 23.03
C SER A 268 -7.87 -19.04 23.04
N ASN A 269 -7.31 -18.78 21.86
CA ASN A 269 -6.11 -17.97 21.68
C ASN A 269 -6.43 -16.45 21.76
N ILE A 270 -7.71 -16.07 21.81
CA ILE A 270 -8.11 -14.69 22.11
C ILE A 270 -8.12 -14.51 23.63
N THR A 271 -7.08 -13.87 24.18
CA THR A 271 -6.85 -13.81 25.63
C THR A 271 -6.70 -12.40 26.18
N THR A 272 -6.77 -12.24 27.51
CA THR A 272 -6.50 -10.96 28.19
C THR A 272 -5.05 -10.48 28.04
N SER A 273 -4.10 -11.38 27.75
CA SER A 273 -2.68 -11.05 27.53
C SER A 273 -2.39 -10.68 26.06
N ASN A 274 -2.92 -11.48 25.13
CA ASN A 274 -2.57 -11.38 23.70
C ASN A 274 -3.64 -10.64 22.88
N GLY A 275 -4.80 -10.33 23.46
CA GLY A 275 -5.92 -9.80 22.73
C GLY A 275 -6.32 -10.76 21.60
N ILE A 276 -6.56 -10.23 20.42
CA ILE A 276 -6.92 -10.96 19.19
C ILE A 276 -5.67 -11.39 18.40
N ARG A 277 -4.46 -10.94 18.77
CA ARG A 277 -3.23 -11.17 17.98
C ARG A 277 -2.98 -12.64 17.64
N SER A 278 -3.17 -13.53 18.62
CA SER A 278 -2.95 -14.98 18.45
C SER A 278 -4.07 -15.69 17.69
N ALA A 279 -5.15 -15.00 17.30
CA ALA A 279 -6.19 -15.53 16.42
C ALA A 279 -5.90 -15.33 14.93
N ARG A 280 -4.90 -14.52 14.57
CA ARG A 280 -4.45 -14.35 13.19
C ARG A 280 -3.79 -15.61 12.66
N THR A 281 -3.88 -15.84 11.35
CA THR A 281 -3.08 -16.85 10.64
C THR A 281 -2.25 -16.17 9.56
N ASP A 282 -0.96 -16.52 9.51
CA ASP A 282 -0.07 -16.14 8.40
C ASP A 282 -0.14 -17.18 7.26
N ASN A 283 -0.78 -18.33 7.51
CA ASN A 283 -1.05 -19.33 6.47
C ASN A 283 -2.33 -18.96 5.72
N THR A 284 -2.15 -18.41 4.51
CA THR A 284 -3.24 -17.97 3.63
C THR A 284 -4.07 -19.13 3.06
N GLY A 285 -3.58 -20.37 3.10
CA GLY A 285 -4.36 -21.55 2.72
C GLY A 285 -5.19 -22.15 3.86
N PHE A 286 -5.01 -21.66 5.09
CA PHE A 286 -5.66 -22.23 6.27
C PHE A 286 -6.96 -21.51 6.61
N ASP A 287 -8.06 -22.26 6.53
CA ASP A 287 -9.36 -21.87 7.05
C ASP A 287 -9.85 -22.97 8.00
N ASN A 288 -9.98 -22.65 9.28
CA ASN A 288 -10.41 -23.63 10.28
C ASN A 288 -11.94 -23.77 10.32
N ASN A 289 -12.66 -22.92 9.59
CA ASN A 289 -14.11 -22.87 9.56
C ASN A 289 -14.61 -22.58 8.15
N ASP A 290 -15.87 -22.85 7.83
CA ASP A 290 -16.41 -22.56 6.50
C ASP A 290 -17.00 -21.13 6.38
N GLY A 291 -16.94 -20.33 7.45
CA GLY A 291 -17.56 -19.02 7.55
C GLY A 291 -16.64 -17.90 7.06
N LYS A 292 -16.96 -17.33 5.89
CA LYS A 292 -16.25 -16.15 5.39
C LYS A 292 -16.57 -14.92 6.23
N ALA A 293 -15.57 -14.06 6.39
CA ALA A 293 -15.69 -12.79 7.08
C ALA A 293 -15.86 -11.62 6.09
N VAL A 294 -16.48 -10.55 6.57
CA VAL A 294 -16.58 -9.28 5.87
C VAL A 294 -15.81 -8.21 6.64
N VAL A 295 -15.09 -7.37 5.91
CA VAL A 295 -14.40 -6.20 6.46
C VAL A 295 -14.63 -5.00 5.55
N GLY A 296 -14.69 -3.80 6.11
CA GLY A 296 -14.73 -2.60 5.29
C GLY A 296 -14.47 -1.33 6.06
N ARG A 297 -14.20 -0.26 5.32
CA ARG A 297 -13.96 1.10 5.81
C ARG A 297 -14.67 2.12 4.94
N LEU A 298 -15.17 3.18 5.57
CA LEU A 298 -15.58 4.43 4.95
C LEU A 298 -14.71 5.55 5.51
N ALA A 299 -14.19 6.41 4.65
CA ALA A 299 -13.34 7.53 5.06
C ALA A 299 -13.75 8.82 4.38
N PHE A 300 -14.12 9.82 5.16
CA PHE A 300 -14.54 11.11 4.66
C PHE A 300 -13.51 12.18 4.97
N SER A 301 -13.05 12.86 3.93
CA SER A 301 -12.17 14.01 4.00
C SER A 301 -12.95 15.24 3.50
N PRO A 302 -13.40 16.16 4.38
CA PRO A 302 -14.15 17.34 3.95
C PRO A 302 -13.26 18.41 3.29
N LEU A 303 -11.97 18.40 3.60
CA LEU A 303 -10.94 19.31 3.10
C LEU A 303 -9.56 18.67 3.29
N LEU A 304 -8.58 19.13 2.52
CA LEU A 304 -7.20 18.63 2.57
C LEU A 304 -6.63 18.67 3.99
N GLY A 305 -6.06 17.55 4.43
CA GLY A 305 -5.47 17.41 5.77
C GLY A 305 -6.48 17.00 6.85
N VAL A 306 -7.78 16.88 6.56
CA VAL A 306 -8.76 16.35 7.51
C VAL A 306 -9.34 15.05 6.97
N GLU A 307 -9.34 13.99 7.77
CA GLU A 307 -10.00 12.72 7.46
C GLU A 307 -10.61 12.12 8.73
N ILE A 308 -11.82 11.59 8.61
CA ILE A 308 -12.47 10.78 9.65
C ILE A 308 -12.91 9.47 8.99
N GLY A 309 -12.44 8.35 9.54
CA GLY A 309 -12.70 7.00 9.04
C GLY A 309 -13.44 6.13 10.04
N GLY A 310 -14.37 5.33 9.55
CA GLY A 310 -15.03 4.27 10.31
C GLY A 310 -14.83 2.93 9.62
N SER A 311 -14.45 1.90 10.36
CA SER A 311 -14.25 0.55 9.82
C SER A 311 -14.88 -0.53 10.69
N GLY A 312 -15.13 -1.69 10.08
CA GLY A 312 -15.76 -2.82 10.74
C GLY A 312 -15.31 -4.15 10.16
N PHE A 313 -15.26 -5.16 11.02
CA PHE A 313 -15.03 -6.56 10.69
C PHE A 313 -16.12 -7.42 11.33
N PHE A 314 -16.60 -8.42 10.61
CA PHE A 314 -17.50 -9.44 11.13
C PHE A 314 -17.21 -10.80 10.51
N GLY A 315 -16.99 -11.82 11.33
CA GLY A 315 -16.76 -13.18 10.88
C GLY A 315 -16.78 -14.18 12.01
N SER A 316 -16.99 -15.45 11.70
CA SER A 316 -16.79 -16.54 12.67
C SER A 316 -15.31 -16.72 12.97
N TYR A 317 -14.99 -17.18 14.17
CA TYR A 317 -13.60 -17.43 14.58
C TYR A 317 -13.35 -18.83 15.13
N ASP A 318 -14.40 -19.63 15.30
CA ASP A 318 -14.34 -21.00 15.80
C ASP A 318 -14.54 -22.04 14.68
N PRO A 319 -13.99 -23.26 14.82
CA PRO A 319 -14.10 -24.28 13.79
C PRO A 319 -15.53 -24.69 13.41
N LYS A 320 -16.50 -24.50 14.31
CA LYS A 320 -17.91 -24.85 14.06
C LYS A 320 -18.69 -23.70 13.41
N SER A 321 -18.06 -22.55 13.19
CA SER A 321 -18.66 -21.33 12.66
C SER A 321 -19.92 -20.87 13.42
N LYS A 322 -19.86 -20.89 14.76
CA LYS A 322 -20.99 -20.54 15.65
C LYS A 322 -20.72 -19.30 16.51
N ARG A 323 -19.46 -18.94 16.69
CA ARG A 323 -18.98 -17.84 17.53
C ARG A 323 -18.49 -16.72 16.61
N PRO A 324 -19.29 -15.66 16.40
CA PRO A 324 -18.85 -14.48 15.68
C PRO A 324 -17.92 -13.61 16.51
N LEU A 325 -16.92 -13.05 15.82
CA LEU A 325 -16.08 -11.94 16.22
C LEU A 325 -16.54 -10.71 15.43
N ALA A 326 -16.82 -9.63 16.15
CA ALA A 326 -17.07 -8.33 15.56
C ALA A 326 -16.04 -7.33 16.08
N ILE A 327 -15.49 -6.51 15.19
CA ILE A 327 -14.58 -5.41 15.52
C ILE A 327 -15.09 -4.16 14.81
N TRP A 328 -15.07 -3.01 15.48
CA TRP A 328 -15.33 -1.73 14.85
C TRP A 328 -14.27 -0.72 15.29
N ALA A 329 -13.88 0.16 14.38
CA ALA A 329 -12.89 1.19 14.65
C ALA A 329 -13.36 2.56 14.15
N LEU A 330 -12.92 3.61 14.85
CA LEU A 330 -13.02 5.00 14.46
C LEU A 330 -11.61 5.59 14.44
N ASP A 331 -11.21 6.16 13.31
CA ASP A 331 -9.91 6.77 13.10
C ASP A 331 -10.04 8.22 12.60
N TRP A 332 -9.04 9.03 12.88
CA TRP A 332 -9.02 10.42 12.43
C TRP A 332 -7.60 10.93 12.16
N THR A 333 -7.54 11.92 11.27
CA THR A 333 -6.32 12.66 10.93
C THR A 333 -6.67 14.13 10.75
N PHE A 334 -5.93 14.99 11.43
CA PHE A 334 -5.98 16.44 11.25
C PHE A 334 -4.56 16.94 11.07
N GLN A 335 -4.24 17.44 9.89
CA GLN A 335 -2.94 17.97 9.54
C GLN A 335 -3.09 19.42 9.10
N ARG A 336 -2.32 20.30 9.72
CA ARG A 336 -2.28 21.72 9.36
C ARG A 336 -0.88 22.27 9.58
N GLY A 337 -0.20 22.57 8.47
CA GLY A 337 1.18 23.03 8.50
C GLY A 337 2.07 21.98 9.20
N PRO A 338 2.88 22.37 10.20
CA PRO A 338 3.78 21.45 10.90
C PRO A 338 3.08 20.54 11.91
N PHE A 339 1.79 20.74 12.18
CA PHE A 339 1.07 19.97 13.18
C PHE A 339 0.25 18.85 12.55
N GLU A 340 0.32 17.68 13.16
CA GLU A 340 -0.54 16.55 12.85
C GLU A 340 -1.13 15.97 14.15
N PHE A 341 -2.44 15.71 14.13
CA PHE A 341 -3.18 15.06 15.20
C PHE A 341 -3.91 13.84 14.65
N ILE A 342 -3.48 12.67 15.09
CA ILE A 342 -4.02 11.39 14.64
C ILE A 342 -4.51 10.57 15.82
N GLY A 343 -5.40 9.63 15.55
CA GLY A 343 -5.86 8.68 16.55
C GLY A 343 -6.71 7.57 15.96
N GLU A 344 -6.86 6.52 16.75
CA GLU A 344 -7.72 5.38 16.44
C GLU A 344 -8.30 4.84 17.74
N SER A 345 -9.59 4.52 17.71
CA SER A 345 -10.31 3.81 18.77
C SER A 345 -10.93 2.55 18.20
N ALA A 346 -10.83 1.43 18.92
CA ALA A 346 -11.40 0.16 18.49
C ALA A 346 -12.15 -0.55 19.62
N TRP A 347 -13.19 -1.27 19.24
CA TRP A 347 -13.98 -2.14 20.11
C TRP A 347 -14.12 -3.51 19.48
N ALA A 348 -14.00 -4.55 20.28
CA ALA A 348 -14.24 -5.92 19.84
C ALA A 348 -15.29 -6.60 20.72
N TYR A 349 -16.16 -7.38 20.08
CA TYR A 349 -17.10 -8.28 20.72
C TYR A 349 -16.84 -9.71 20.23
N ILE A 350 -16.52 -10.60 21.17
CA ILE A 350 -16.12 -11.97 20.86
C ILE A 350 -17.13 -12.92 21.52
N ARG A 351 -18.12 -13.39 20.74
CA ARG A 351 -19.23 -14.19 21.29
C ARG A 351 -18.71 -15.49 21.90
N ASP A 352 -19.13 -15.76 23.13
CA ASP A 352 -18.82 -17.01 23.86
C ASP A 352 -17.33 -17.28 24.10
N ASN A 353 -16.45 -16.30 23.88
CA ASN A 353 -15.02 -16.47 24.13
C ASN A 353 -14.71 -16.80 25.59
N HIS A 354 -15.46 -16.17 26.50
CA HIS A 354 -15.45 -16.40 27.94
C HIS A 354 -15.90 -17.81 28.37
N LEU A 355 -16.33 -18.66 27.44
CA LEU A 355 -16.81 -20.02 27.69
C LEU A 355 -15.94 -21.04 26.96
N GLY A 356 -15.60 -22.12 27.66
CA GLY A 356 -15.02 -23.34 27.06
C GLY A 356 -15.99 -24.04 26.10
N ALA A 357 -15.52 -25.14 25.50
CA ALA A 357 -16.37 -25.96 24.64
C ALA A 357 -17.46 -26.71 25.40
N ASP A 358 -17.26 -26.94 26.70
CA ASP A 358 -18.20 -27.53 27.66
C ASP A 358 -19.17 -26.49 28.27
N GLY A 359 -19.03 -25.21 27.91
CA GLY A 359 -19.84 -24.11 28.43
C GLY A 359 -19.39 -23.55 29.78
N THR A 360 -18.26 -24.02 30.34
CA THR A 360 -17.74 -23.49 31.60
C THR A 360 -16.99 -22.16 31.39
N PRO A 361 -17.04 -21.22 32.34
CA PRO A 361 -16.25 -19.98 32.24
C PRO A 361 -14.75 -20.26 32.19
N ASN A 362 -14.05 -19.67 31.21
CA ASN A 362 -12.61 -19.90 30.99
C ASN A 362 -11.72 -18.65 31.26
N GLY A 363 -12.32 -17.57 31.78
CA GLY A 363 -11.62 -16.32 32.11
C GLY A 363 -11.21 -15.47 30.90
N GLN A 364 -11.54 -15.87 29.68
CA GLN A 364 -11.20 -15.12 28.48
C GLN A 364 -12.20 -13.98 28.20
N PRO A 365 -11.77 -12.91 27.53
CA PRO A 365 -12.57 -11.71 27.38
C PRO A 365 -13.70 -11.88 26.37
N ARG A 366 -14.89 -11.39 26.72
CA ARG A 366 -16.02 -11.26 25.78
C ARG A 366 -16.02 -9.93 25.02
N ARG A 367 -15.37 -8.91 25.58
CA ARG A 367 -15.30 -7.55 25.05
C ARG A 367 -13.90 -6.99 25.25
N MET A 368 -13.43 -6.22 24.28
CA MET A 368 -12.19 -5.44 24.39
C MET A 368 -12.44 -4.04 23.85
N HIS A 369 -11.70 -3.06 24.35
CA HIS A 369 -11.67 -1.73 23.76
C HIS A 369 -10.35 -1.03 24.04
N GLY A 370 -9.97 -0.10 23.18
CA GLY A 370 -8.79 0.71 23.36
C GLY A 370 -8.72 1.85 22.37
N TYR A 371 -7.84 2.79 22.65
CA TYR A 371 -7.59 3.92 21.78
C TYR A 371 -6.15 4.41 21.91
N TYR A 372 -5.70 5.15 20.90
CA TYR A 372 -4.58 6.06 21.03
C TYR A 372 -4.91 7.41 20.41
N VAL A 373 -4.27 8.44 20.94
CA VAL A 373 -4.22 9.79 20.37
C VAL A 373 -2.76 10.21 20.30
N GLN A 374 -2.36 10.82 19.19
CA GLN A 374 -0.99 11.23 18.95
C GLN A 374 -0.96 12.64 18.37
N LEU A 375 -0.12 13.48 18.96
CA LEU A 375 0.18 14.82 18.46
C LEU A 375 1.63 14.83 17.97
N ASN A 376 1.78 15.26 16.73
CA ASN A 376 3.04 15.37 16.01
C ASN A 376 3.31 16.83 15.68
N TYR A 377 4.56 17.25 15.88
CA TYR A 377 5.09 18.52 15.40
C TYR A 377 6.32 18.25 14.52
N HIS A 378 6.18 18.50 13.22
CA HIS A 378 7.23 18.31 12.22
C HIS A 378 8.03 19.60 12.05
N PHE A 379 9.35 19.50 12.14
CA PHE A 379 10.27 20.62 12.02
C PHE A 379 11.60 20.18 11.43
N LEU A 380 12.31 21.13 10.79
CA LEU A 380 13.71 20.94 10.42
C LEU A 380 14.48 22.16 10.93
N PRO A 381 15.37 22.00 11.93
CA PRO A 381 16.19 23.11 12.40
C PRO A 381 17.06 23.66 11.26
N GLU A 382 16.94 24.96 10.96
CA GLU A 382 17.62 25.60 9.83
C GLU A 382 19.14 25.44 9.87
N TRP A 383 19.72 25.41 11.08
CA TRP A 383 21.16 25.22 11.27
C TRP A 383 21.66 23.87 10.73
N LEU A 384 20.81 22.82 10.71
CA LEU A 384 21.19 21.51 10.15
C LEU A 384 21.24 21.57 8.62
N SER A 385 20.27 22.24 7.99
CA SER A 385 20.29 22.52 6.56
C SER A 385 21.49 23.39 6.17
N ASN A 386 21.88 24.35 7.00
CA ASN A 386 23.06 25.18 6.76
C ASN A 386 24.38 24.42 6.96
N LEU A 387 24.44 23.53 7.96
CA LEU A 387 25.64 22.74 8.28
C LEU A 387 25.91 21.65 7.25
N ALA A 388 24.86 20.99 6.75
CA ALA A 388 24.97 19.88 5.81
C ALA A 388 23.81 19.89 4.79
N PRO A 389 23.79 20.85 3.85
CA PRO A 389 22.68 21.08 2.92
C PRO A 389 22.43 19.91 1.96
N THR A 390 23.44 19.10 1.68
CA THR A 390 23.30 17.89 0.85
C THR A 390 22.58 16.76 1.58
N PHE A 391 22.60 16.77 2.92
CA PHE A 391 21.98 15.75 3.77
C PHE A 391 20.62 16.20 4.31
N PHE A 392 20.52 17.42 4.83
CA PHE A 392 19.30 17.97 5.44
C PHE A 392 18.58 18.90 4.47
N LYS A 393 17.90 18.31 3.49
CA LYS A 393 17.10 19.03 2.51
C LYS A 393 15.69 19.28 3.06
N GLN A 394 15.20 20.51 2.99
CA GLN A 394 13.85 20.86 3.47
C GLN A 394 12.72 20.07 2.80
N GLU A 395 12.95 19.56 1.58
CA GLU A 395 11.97 18.80 0.80
C GLU A 395 11.78 17.35 1.29
N VAL A 396 12.79 16.76 1.93
CA VAL A 396 12.79 15.32 2.26
C VAL A 396 13.22 15.00 3.69
N SER A 397 13.81 15.96 4.40
CA SER A 397 14.27 15.79 5.78
C SER A 397 13.29 16.41 6.76
N THR A 398 12.89 15.64 7.77
CA THR A 398 12.01 16.10 8.83
C THR A 398 12.43 15.51 10.17
N PHE A 399 12.33 16.30 11.23
CA PHE A 399 12.32 15.82 12.61
C PHE A 399 10.88 15.92 13.12
N THR A 400 10.46 14.92 13.89
CA THR A 400 9.14 14.96 14.54
C THR A 400 9.29 14.91 16.05
N ALA A 401 8.66 15.85 16.74
CA ALA A 401 8.37 15.73 18.16
C ALA A 401 7.01 15.06 18.33
N VAL A 402 6.97 13.94 19.06
CA VAL A 402 5.77 13.12 19.19
C VAL A 402 5.33 13.01 20.64
N ALA A 403 4.04 13.20 20.89
CA ALA A 403 3.38 12.86 22.14
C ALA A 403 2.20 11.92 21.85
N ARG A 404 2.31 10.66 22.32
CA ARG A 404 1.23 9.67 22.20
C ARG A 404 0.67 9.28 23.56
N TRP A 405 -0.65 9.29 23.69
CA TRP A 405 -1.38 8.73 24.82
C TRP A 405 -2.29 7.61 24.34
N GLU A 406 -2.17 6.45 24.98
CA GLU A 406 -2.94 5.26 24.69
C GLU A 406 -3.49 4.57 25.95
N GLN A 407 -4.65 3.95 25.81
CA GLN A 407 -5.28 3.13 26.83
C GLN A 407 -5.99 1.95 26.19
N MET A 408 -5.94 0.81 26.87
CA MET A 408 -6.58 -0.42 26.41
C MET A 408 -7.07 -1.27 27.57
N ASN A 409 -8.22 -1.89 27.36
CA ASN A 409 -8.84 -2.89 28.21
C ASN A 409 -9.10 -4.16 27.37
N LEU A 410 -8.49 -5.27 27.77
CA LEU A 410 -8.56 -6.57 27.10
C LEU A 410 -9.45 -7.59 27.82
N GLY A 411 -10.26 -7.19 28.80
CA GLY A 411 -11.04 -8.12 29.62
C GLY A 411 -11.12 -7.68 31.08
#